data_AF-A0A5B9ELC2-F1
#
_entry.id   AF-A0A5B9ELC2-F1
#
_cell.length_a   1.000
_cell.length_b   1.000
_cell.length_c   1.000
_cell.angle_alpha   90.00
_cell.angle_beta   90.00
_cell.angle_gamma   90.00
#
_symmetry.space_group_name_H-M   'P 1'
#
loop_
_entity.id
_entity.type
_entity.pdbx_description
1 polymer ?
#
loop_
_entity_poly.entity_id
_entity_poly.type
_entity_poly.pdbx_seq_one_letter_code
_entity_poly.pdbx_strand_id
1 'polypeptide(L)'
;MISLGLLFALPLAAAAQQSSSSSSSSQAPSDSTSQQPAQTGPLRLGGVERAGSGIQLEPSESLFDIGAALNACGYDADLTNSSPVRQKVRDDLNAALQDSAEARDARDKVCAYISAHNLGDSTRNLSQFVSLGIYLNPPPDLTPITDLTELPPDAAQVVEILPLLRTFAETTQLHLIWVRNRPEYEEFIARIHDPLTKAILDSNIYLHQPVSSYDGRRFLVFMEPMFAPAAVNARVYGLDYVVVFSPTQGAEVRLDDVRHMYLHYLVEPMIYARPQSIDRLTPLLKTVQDAPLEFIYKNDMVALTTECMIKAIEARVMDVGFPKPKKPSQVKQRSDMEKYEADLADYERRAEVVRQRLVDRDMRLGYVLTDYLYGKLAQLEHTNEALKDSIGEIVYGMDVQHQVSVAKNIQFYPEGTREFVGRTPVRQPKGLDLAEIKLMKGDRAGADEMAQKALAVNPNNPQAHYLKARIAVLDADPDSALDEFNQVLKLSKDPRTLAWTHIYLGRMYDTQREPDRPRAISEYKAALAVRDARPDTKLAAEAGLKKPFAAPKREHSTSDEEDNEPIDPTGKKEKEAYRPK
;
A
#
# COMPACT_ATOMS: atom_id res chain seq x y z
N MET A 1 -91.90 41.41 11.58
CA MET A 1 -92.49 41.28 12.92
C MET A 1 -91.65 40.27 13.70
N ILE A 2 -91.10 40.71 14.84
CA ILE A 2 -90.75 39.92 16.06
C ILE A 2 -89.85 38.67 15.85
N SER A 3 -88.54 38.73 16.08
CA SER A 3 -87.80 38.59 17.36
C SER A 3 -87.42 37.15 17.76
N LEU A 4 -86.17 37.03 18.26
CA LEU A 4 -85.57 36.03 19.17
C LEU A 4 -85.00 34.68 18.66
N GLY A 5 -83.69 34.49 18.91
CA GLY A 5 -83.24 33.51 19.93
C GLY A 5 -82.42 32.27 19.52
N LEU A 6 -81.09 32.39 19.60
CA LEU A 6 -80.08 31.49 20.24
C LEU A 6 -80.05 29.93 20.09
N LEU A 7 -78.81 29.45 19.84
CA LEU A 7 -78.06 28.25 20.34
C LEU A 7 -77.98 26.94 19.51
N PHE A 8 -76.70 26.63 19.17
CA PHE A 8 -75.94 25.36 19.04
C PHE A 8 -76.33 24.23 18.07
N ALA A 9 -75.36 23.86 17.18
CA ALA A 9 -74.51 22.66 17.34
C ALA A 9 -73.32 22.62 16.34
N LEU A 10 -72.20 22.04 16.82
CA LEU A 10 -70.84 21.76 16.27
C LEU A 10 -70.80 20.48 15.37
N PRO A 11 -69.64 19.91 14.88
CA PRO A 11 -68.27 20.43 14.56
C PRO A 11 -67.57 19.83 13.27
N LEU A 12 -66.30 20.29 13.04
CA LEU A 12 -65.11 19.68 12.36
C LEU A 12 -65.05 19.65 10.80
N ALA A 13 -63.93 19.93 10.09
CA ALA A 13 -62.48 19.81 10.37
C ALA A 13 -61.58 20.83 9.59
N ALA A 14 -60.27 20.84 9.91
CA ALA A 14 -59.27 21.89 9.70
C ALA A 14 -58.36 21.78 8.44
N ALA A 15 -57.61 22.84 8.13
CA ALA A 15 -56.66 22.99 7.00
C ALA A 15 -55.31 23.66 7.42
N ALA A 16 -54.33 23.66 6.49
CA ALA A 16 -53.06 24.44 6.37
C ALA A 16 -51.74 23.60 6.59
N GLN A 17 -50.62 23.69 5.86
CA GLN A 17 -50.15 24.44 4.66
C GLN A 17 -48.73 23.92 4.27
N GLN A 18 -48.39 23.79 2.99
CA GLN A 18 -47.00 23.72 2.47
C GLN A 18 -46.97 24.24 1.02
N SER A 19 -46.03 25.14 0.70
CA SER A 19 -45.90 25.81 -0.60
C SER A 19 -44.62 25.43 -1.35
N SER A 20 -44.75 25.45 -2.67
CA SER A 20 -43.94 24.83 -3.72
C SER A 20 -42.90 25.73 -4.39
N SER A 21 -42.02 25.06 -5.12
CA SER A 21 -41.04 25.49 -6.14
C SER A 21 -41.57 26.39 -7.28
N SER A 22 -40.67 27.14 -7.91
CA SER A 22 -40.80 27.55 -9.32
C SER A 22 -39.44 27.71 -10.02
N SER A 23 -39.39 27.17 -11.23
CA SER A 23 -38.38 27.29 -12.28
C SER A 23 -38.82 28.34 -13.31
N SER A 24 -37.88 28.97 -14.02
CA SER A 24 -38.18 29.63 -15.29
C SER A 24 -37.03 29.53 -16.29
N SER A 25 -37.42 29.39 -17.56
CA SER A 25 -36.61 29.09 -18.75
C SER A 25 -37.10 29.94 -19.91
N SER A 26 -36.20 30.41 -20.76
CA SER A 26 -36.42 30.87 -22.15
C SER A 26 -35.06 31.29 -22.74
N GLN A 27 -34.70 31.24 -24.03
CA GLN A 27 -35.07 30.55 -25.28
C GLN A 27 -34.02 31.04 -26.32
N ALA A 28 -33.56 30.22 -27.27
CA ALA A 28 -32.72 30.58 -28.44
C ALA A 28 -33.61 30.97 -29.67
N PRO A 29 -33.16 31.13 -30.95
CA PRO A 29 -31.81 31.04 -31.59
C PRO A 29 -31.51 32.07 -32.74
N SER A 30 -30.27 32.08 -33.29
CA SER A 30 -29.97 32.23 -34.74
C SER A 30 -28.49 31.99 -35.10
N ASP A 31 -28.27 31.31 -36.24
CA ASP A 31 -27.00 30.82 -36.79
C ASP A 31 -26.07 31.89 -37.40
N SER A 32 -24.75 31.70 -37.25
CA SER A 32 -23.80 31.84 -38.37
C SER A 32 -22.49 31.10 -38.12
N THR A 33 -22.06 30.40 -39.17
CA THR A 33 -21.03 29.38 -39.26
C THR A 33 -19.61 29.97 -39.25
N SER A 34 -18.72 29.41 -38.43
CA SER A 34 -17.29 29.31 -38.76
C SER A 34 -16.70 28.05 -38.13
N GLN A 35 -16.31 27.11 -39.00
CA GLN A 35 -15.60 25.88 -38.66
C GLN A 35 -14.14 26.21 -38.32
N GLN A 36 -13.69 25.79 -37.15
CA GLN A 36 -12.28 25.47 -36.87
C GLN A 36 -12.22 24.18 -36.04
N PRO A 37 -11.23 23.31 -36.29
CA PRO A 37 -11.30 21.89 -35.94
C PRO A 37 -11.18 21.68 -34.44
N ALA A 38 -12.06 20.82 -33.91
CA ALA A 38 -12.02 20.35 -32.53
C ALA A 38 -10.69 19.64 -32.26
N GLN A 39 -9.78 20.33 -31.57
CA GLN A 39 -8.66 19.68 -30.91
C GLN A 39 -9.24 18.84 -29.77
N THR A 40 -9.20 17.52 -29.94
CA THR A 40 -9.40 16.51 -28.92
C THR A 40 -8.40 16.74 -27.78
N GLY A 41 -8.86 17.38 -26.71
CA GLY A 41 -8.12 17.40 -25.45
C GLY A 41 -8.13 16.01 -24.81
N PRO A 42 -7.00 15.51 -24.26
CA PRO A 42 -6.97 14.20 -23.62
C PRO A 42 -7.88 14.16 -22.38
N LEU A 43 -8.59 13.04 -22.28
CA LEU A 43 -9.53 12.62 -21.25
C LEU A 43 -9.00 12.90 -19.83
N ARG A 44 -9.84 13.54 -19.02
CA ARG A 44 -9.63 13.65 -17.57
C ARG A 44 -10.00 12.31 -16.92
N LEU A 45 -9.03 11.57 -16.39
CA LEU A 45 -9.30 10.49 -15.45
C LEU A 45 -9.53 11.06 -14.04
N GLY A 46 -10.61 10.60 -13.42
CA GLY A 46 -10.70 10.27 -11.99
C GLY A 46 -10.68 11.44 -10.99
N GLY A 47 -11.84 11.72 -10.41
CA GLY A 47 -12.01 12.69 -9.33
C GLY A 47 -11.25 12.31 -8.06
N VAL A 48 -10.73 13.35 -7.41
CA VAL A 48 -10.16 13.31 -6.05
C VAL A 48 -11.26 12.97 -5.06
N GLU A 49 -11.08 11.91 -4.27
CA GLU A 49 -11.86 11.73 -3.04
C GLU A 49 -10.95 11.53 -1.82
N ARG A 50 -11.36 12.15 -0.71
CA ARG A 50 -10.57 12.41 0.49
C ARG A 50 -10.56 11.18 1.40
N ALA A 51 -9.40 10.55 1.57
CA ALA A 51 -8.91 10.03 2.86
C ALA A 51 -7.50 9.40 2.70
N GLY A 52 -6.47 10.20 2.96
CA GLY A 52 -5.32 9.85 3.81
C GLY A 52 -4.56 8.52 3.69
N SER A 53 -4.69 7.68 2.66
CA SER A 53 -3.84 6.49 2.50
C SER A 53 -3.11 6.51 1.17
N GLY A 54 -1.78 6.31 1.21
CA GLY A 54 -0.93 6.18 0.02
C GLY A 54 -1.14 4.87 -0.74
N ILE A 55 -2.38 4.35 -0.74
CA ILE A 55 -2.76 3.04 -1.25
C ILE A 55 -3.58 3.26 -2.51
N GLN A 56 -3.04 2.82 -3.64
CA GLN A 56 -3.69 2.97 -4.93
C GLN A 56 -4.49 1.71 -5.20
N LEU A 57 -5.83 1.84 -5.20
CA LEU A 57 -6.74 0.82 -5.70
C LEU A 57 -7.21 1.24 -7.09
N GLU A 58 -6.62 0.64 -8.13
CA GLU A 58 -6.85 1.05 -9.52
C GLU A 58 -7.04 -0.17 -10.43
N PRO A 59 -7.88 -0.04 -11.48
CA PRO A 59 -7.91 -1.01 -12.57
C PRO A 59 -6.66 -0.84 -13.44
N SER A 60 -6.17 -1.92 -14.02
CA SER A 60 -4.97 -1.90 -14.88
C SER A 60 -5.26 -2.57 -16.22
N GLU A 61 -5.20 -1.80 -17.29
CA GLU A 61 -5.44 -2.33 -18.64
C GLU A 61 -4.32 -3.28 -19.09
N SER A 62 -3.08 -3.07 -18.63
CA SER A 62 -1.97 -4.00 -18.91
C SER A 62 -2.17 -5.37 -18.22
N LEU A 63 -2.71 -5.38 -17.00
CA LEU A 63 -3.11 -6.62 -16.33
C LEU A 63 -4.31 -7.28 -17.03
N PHE A 64 -5.27 -6.48 -17.50
CA PHE A 64 -6.39 -6.97 -18.29
C PHE A 64 -5.92 -7.65 -19.57
N ASP A 65 -5.02 -7.04 -20.34
CA ASP A 65 -4.52 -7.62 -21.60
C ASP A 65 -3.81 -8.96 -21.37
N ILE A 66 -2.96 -9.04 -20.33
CA ILE A 66 -2.33 -10.29 -19.89
C ILE A 66 -3.39 -11.32 -19.50
N GLY A 67 -4.38 -10.93 -18.69
CA GLY A 67 -5.47 -11.81 -18.26
C GLY A 67 -6.34 -12.29 -19.41
N ALA A 68 -6.67 -11.42 -20.35
CA ALA A 68 -7.42 -11.72 -21.56
C ALA A 68 -6.67 -12.74 -22.43
N ALA A 69 -5.38 -12.54 -22.65
CA ALA A 69 -4.53 -13.49 -23.36
C ALA A 69 -4.48 -14.87 -22.67
N LEU A 70 -4.28 -14.91 -21.35
CA LEU A 70 -4.29 -16.17 -20.60
C LEU A 70 -5.63 -16.90 -20.71
N ASN A 71 -6.75 -16.21 -20.58
CA ASN A 71 -8.08 -16.81 -20.70
C ASN A 71 -8.38 -17.27 -22.13
N ALA A 72 -7.93 -16.54 -23.15
CA ALA A 72 -8.01 -16.97 -24.55
C ALA A 72 -7.20 -18.24 -24.83
N CYS A 73 -6.17 -18.51 -24.00
CA CYS A 73 -5.32 -19.69 -24.07
C CYS A 73 -5.71 -20.82 -23.09
N GLY A 74 -6.91 -20.78 -22.54
CA GLY A 74 -7.45 -21.87 -21.71
C GLY A 74 -7.13 -21.78 -20.23
N TYR A 75 -6.85 -20.58 -19.70
CA TYR A 75 -6.73 -20.37 -18.27
C TYR A 75 -8.11 -20.44 -17.57
N ASP A 76 -8.44 -21.60 -17.01
CA ASP A 76 -9.76 -21.91 -16.41
C ASP A 76 -9.74 -22.01 -14.87
N ALA A 77 -8.61 -21.68 -14.24
CA ALA A 77 -8.49 -21.77 -12.79
C ALA A 77 -9.56 -20.93 -12.09
N ASP A 78 -10.31 -21.57 -11.19
CA ASP A 78 -11.37 -20.98 -10.36
C ASP A 78 -12.44 -20.19 -11.16
N LEU A 79 -12.66 -20.55 -12.42
CA LEU A 79 -13.58 -19.84 -13.31
C LEU A 79 -15.03 -19.87 -12.77
N THR A 80 -15.46 -20.99 -12.20
CA THR A 80 -16.83 -21.14 -11.68
C THR A 80 -17.11 -20.19 -10.51
N ASN A 81 -16.12 -19.89 -9.69
CA ASN A 81 -16.29 -18.98 -8.54
C ASN A 81 -15.91 -17.53 -8.89
N SER A 82 -15.39 -17.29 -10.09
CA SER A 82 -15.00 -15.96 -10.57
C SER A 82 -16.20 -15.07 -10.80
N SER A 83 -16.00 -13.76 -10.69
CA SER A 83 -17.01 -12.78 -11.04
C SER A 83 -17.57 -12.97 -12.48
N PRO A 84 -18.86 -12.66 -12.72
CA PRO A 84 -19.47 -12.84 -14.03
C PRO A 84 -18.79 -12.07 -15.18
N VAL A 85 -18.11 -10.96 -14.86
CA VAL A 85 -17.39 -10.16 -15.86
C VAL A 85 -16.27 -10.95 -16.53
N ARG A 86 -15.62 -11.90 -15.82
CA ARG A 86 -14.61 -12.77 -16.42
C ARG A 86 -15.19 -13.61 -17.55
N GLN A 87 -16.36 -14.20 -17.35
CA GLN A 87 -17.03 -14.98 -18.39
C GLN A 87 -17.49 -14.09 -19.54
N LYS A 88 -18.06 -12.92 -19.25
CA LYS A 88 -18.47 -11.94 -20.26
C LYS A 88 -17.30 -11.54 -21.17
N VAL A 89 -16.14 -11.22 -20.60
CA VAL A 89 -14.91 -10.90 -21.37
C VAL A 89 -14.45 -12.09 -22.22
N ARG A 90 -14.55 -13.32 -21.71
CA ARG A 90 -14.23 -14.53 -22.50
C ARG A 90 -15.16 -14.72 -23.67
N ASP A 91 -16.45 -14.49 -23.49
CA ASP A 91 -17.45 -14.59 -24.56
C ASP A 91 -17.20 -13.53 -25.63
N ASP A 92 -16.92 -12.30 -25.20
CA ASP A 92 -16.53 -11.18 -26.06
C ASP A 92 -15.28 -11.48 -26.90
N LEU A 93 -14.25 -12.04 -26.26
CA LEU A 93 -13.02 -12.50 -26.92
C LEU A 93 -13.29 -13.60 -27.94
N ASN A 94 -14.11 -14.59 -27.58
CA ASN A 94 -14.45 -15.69 -28.47
C ASN A 94 -15.21 -15.20 -29.70
N ALA A 95 -16.10 -14.23 -29.55
CA ALA A 95 -16.78 -13.59 -30.67
C ALA A 95 -15.77 -12.89 -31.61
N ALA A 96 -14.87 -12.07 -31.05
CA ALA A 96 -13.83 -11.40 -31.83
C ALA A 96 -12.92 -12.38 -32.60
N LEU A 97 -12.61 -13.53 -31.99
CA LEU A 97 -11.82 -14.60 -32.60
C LEU A 97 -12.59 -15.37 -33.69
N GLN A 98 -13.91 -15.51 -33.58
CA GLN A 98 -14.73 -16.14 -34.63
C GLN A 98 -14.75 -15.28 -35.90
N ASP A 99 -14.73 -13.96 -35.75
CA ASP A 99 -14.89 -13.00 -36.83
C ASP A 99 -13.59 -12.67 -37.59
N SER A 100 -12.42 -13.06 -37.07
CA SER A 100 -11.12 -12.79 -37.72
C SER A 100 -10.18 -14.01 -37.74
N ALA A 101 -9.62 -14.31 -38.91
CA ALA A 101 -8.58 -15.33 -39.05
C ALA A 101 -7.25 -14.84 -38.47
N GLU A 102 -6.92 -13.57 -38.71
CA GLU A 102 -5.72 -12.90 -38.21
C GLU A 102 -5.68 -12.88 -36.68
N ALA A 103 -6.82 -12.63 -36.03
CA ALA A 103 -6.96 -12.69 -34.58
C ALA A 103 -6.73 -14.10 -34.03
N ARG A 104 -7.19 -15.14 -34.73
CA ARG A 104 -6.93 -16.54 -34.37
C ARG A 104 -5.46 -16.91 -34.50
N ASP A 105 -4.80 -16.48 -35.58
CA ASP A 105 -3.37 -16.70 -35.77
C ASP A 105 -2.54 -15.96 -34.70
N ALA A 106 -2.95 -14.75 -34.32
CA ALA A 106 -2.31 -13.99 -33.24
C ALA A 106 -2.48 -14.68 -31.88
N ARG A 107 -3.70 -15.13 -31.56
CA ARG A 107 -3.98 -15.95 -30.37
C ARG A 107 -3.09 -17.19 -30.34
N ASP A 108 -3.01 -17.94 -31.43
CA ASP A 108 -2.27 -19.21 -31.46
C ASP A 108 -0.78 -19.01 -31.18
N LYS A 109 -0.20 -17.90 -31.66
CA LYS A 109 1.19 -17.52 -31.34
C LYS A 109 1.37 -17.19 -29.86
N VAL A 110 0.47 -16.40 -29.28
CA VAL A 110 0.49 -16.07 -27.85
C VAL A 110 0.33 -17.34 -27.00
N CYS A 111 -0.60 -18.23 -27.35
CA CYS A 111 -0.83 -19.47 -26.64
C CYS A 111 0.35 -20.44 -26.77
N ALA A 112 1.00 -20.51 -27.93
CA ALA A 112 2.23 -21.28 -28.10
C ALA A 112 3.34 -20.77 -27.17
N TYR A 113 3.50 -19.45 -27.04
CA TYR A 113 4.46 -18.85 -26.11
C TYR A 113 4.13 -19.20 -24.66
N ILE A 114 2.88 -19.00 -24.24
CA ILE A 114 2.42 -19.30 -22.87
C ILE A 114 2.65 -20.78 -22.53
N SER A 115 2.31 -21.68 -23.44
CA SER A 115 2.51 -23.12 -23.28
C SER A 115 3.99 -23.48 -23.15
N ALA A 116 4.87 -22.85 -23.93
CA ALA A 116 6.32 -23.08 -23.88
C ALA A 116 6.97 -22.60 -22.56
N HIS A 117 6.35 -21.65 -21.85
CA HIS A 117 6.84 -21.10 -20.58
C HIS A 117 6.08 -21.66 -19.36
N ASN A 118 5.55 -22.88 -19.48
CA ASN A 118 4.86 -23.56 -18.39
C ASN A 118 5.88 -24.16 -17.40
N LEU A 119 5.78 -23.76 -16.12
CA LEU A 119 6.61 -24.16 -14.99
C LEU A 119 6.10 -25.42 -14.26
N GLY A 120 5.04 -26.06 -14.75
CA GLY A 120 4.45 -27.28 -14.16
C GLY A 120 3.61 -27.05 -12.89
N ASP A 121 3.57 -25.81 -12.39
CA ASP A 121 2.75 -25.35 -11.27
C ASP A 121 1.84 -24.21 -11.74
N SER A 122 0.53 -24.40 -11.66
CA SER A 122 -0.47 -23.45 -12.14
C SER A 122 -0.37 -22.08 -11.48
N THR A 123 0.05 -22.01 -10.21
CA THR A 123 0.22 -20.75 -9.48
C THR A 123 1.45 -19.98 -9.96
N ARG A 124 2.56 -20.68 -10.19
CA ARG A 124 3.79 -20.09 -10.73
C ARG A 124 3.63 -19.64 -12.17
N ASN A 125 2.86 -20.38 -12.97
CA ASN A 125 2.52 -20.02 -14.34
C ASN A 125 1.78 -18.69 -14.39
N LEU A 126 0.80 -18.47 -13.51
CA LEU A 126 0.10 -17.20 -13.43
C LEU A 126 1.03 -16.08 -12.94
N SER A 127 1.81 -16.37 -11.90
CA SER A 127 2.65 -15.39 -11.20
C SER A 127 3.61 -14.64 -12.13
N GLN A 128 4.31 -15.32 -13.04
CA GLN A 128 5.26 -14.67 -13.97
C GLN A 128 4.59 -13.65 -14.91
N PHE A 129 3.40 -13.96 -15.43
CA PHE A 129 2.67 -13.06 -16.33
C PHE A 129 2.01 -11.91 -15.60
N VAL A 130 1.46 -12.19 -14.41
CA VAL A 130 0.97 -11.15 -13.50
C VAL A 130 2.12 -10.21 -13.17
N SER A 131 3.30 -10.75 -12.83
CA SER A 131 4.53 -9.99 -12.58
C SER A 131 4.87 -9.06 -13.72
N LEU A 132 4.92 -9.58 -14.95
CA LEU A 132 5.14 -8.77 -16.14
C LEU A 132 4.11 -7.65 -16.27
N GLY A 133 2.81 -7.95 -16.20
CA GLY A 133 1.73 -6.98 -16.45
C GLY A 133 1.73 -5.73 -15.54
N ILE A 134 2.29 -5.84 -14.33
CA ILE A 134 2.42 -4.69 -13.41
C ILE A 134 3.53 -3.74 -13.79
N TYR A 135 4.58 -4.24 -14.43
CA TYR A 135 5.73 -3.45 -14.83
C TYR A 135 5.64 -3.02 -16.31
N LEU A 136 4.43 -2.90 -16.86
CA LEU A 136 4.21 -2.43 -18.23
C LEU A 136 3.59 -1.03 -18.26
N ASN A 137 4.02 -0.24 -19.23
CA ASN A 137 3.27 0.92 -19.70
C ASN A 137 1.90 0.46 -20.23
N PRO A 138 0.85 1.27 -20.08
CA PRO A 138 -0.47 0.96 -20.61
C PRO A 138 -0.47 0.66 -22.12
N PRO A 139 -1.44 -0.09 -22.64
CA PRO A 139 -1.67 -0.24 -24.08
C PRO A 139 -1.81 1.13 -24.78
N PRO A 140 -1.41 1.25 -26.06
CA PRO A 140 -0.96 0.17 -26.94
C PRO A 140 0.52 -0.20 -26.80
N ASP A 141 1.30 0.59 -26.05
CA ASP A 141 2.76 0.45 -26.03
C ASP A 141 3.21 -0.87 -25.42
N LEU A 142 2.59 -1.30 -24.30
CA LEU A 142 2.90 -2.54 -23.59
C LEU A 142 4.42 -2.80 -23.47
N THR A 143 5.16 -1.76 -23.10
CA THR A 143 6.62 -1.82 -22.90
C THR A 143 6.95 -1.81 -21.41
N PRO A 144 8.06 -2.42 -20.97
CA PRO A 144 8.49 -2.33 -19.58
C PRO A 144 8.64 -0.87 -19.09
N ILE A 145 8.16 -0.58 -17.88
CA ILE A 145 8.32 0.72 -17.22
C ILE A 145 9.78 0.95 -16.81
N THR A 146 10.48 -0.13 -16.45
CA THR A 146 11.88 -0.14 -15.99
C THR A 146 12.76 -0.89 -16.99
N ASP A 147 14.08 -0.76 -16.82
CA ASP A 147 15.04 -1.54 -17.60
C ASP A 147 14.87 -3.05 -17.35
N LEU A 148 15.20 -3.86 -18.35
CA LEU A 148 15.07 -5.34 -18.28
C LEU A 148 15.84 -5.95 -17.09
N THR A 149 16.95 -5.34 -16.69
CA THR A 149 17.76 -5.77 -15.54
C THR A 149 17.11 -5.49 -14.19
N GLU A 150 16.15 -4.58 -14.16
CA GLU A 150 15.38 -4.17 -12.97
C GLU A 150 14.02 -4.88 -12.88
N LEU A 151 13.60 -5.56 -13.95
CA LEU A 151 12.39 -6.37 -13.92
C LEU A 151 12.51 -7.52 -12.90
N PRO A 152 11.37 -7.92 -12.29
CA PRO A 152 11.30 -9.15 -11.53
C PRO A 152 11.83 -10.36 -12.34
N PRO A 153 12.61 -11.29 -11.74
CA PRO A 153 13.19 -12.41 -12.49
C PRO A 153 12.17 -13.32 -13.18
N ASP A 154 11.00 -13.48 -12.57
CA ASP A 154 9.85 -14.20 -13.15
C ASP A 154 9.25 -13.43 -14.33
N ALA A 155 9.10 -12.10 -14.24
CA ALA A 155 8.66 -11.26 -15.34
C ALA A 155 9.65 -11.23 -16.52
N ALA A 156 10.96 -11.14 -16.21
CA ALA A 156 12.03 -11.07 -17.20
C ALA A 156 12.09 -12.34 -18.07
N GLN A 157 11.71 -13.50 -17.52
CA GLN A 157 11.65 -14.77 -18.28
C GLN A 157 10.54 -14.80 -19.33
N VAL A 158 9.51 -13.96 -19.19
CA VAL A 158 8.35 -13.95 -20.09
C VAL A 158 8.20 -12.66 -20.89
N VAL A 159 9.16 -11.73 -20.79
CA VAL A 159 9.09 -10.40 -21.42
C VAL A 159 8.97 -10.46 -22.95
N GLU A 160 9.45 -11.51 -23.59
CA GLU A 160 9.38 -11.71 -25.05
C GLU A 160 7.96 -12.03 -25.55
N ILE A 161 6.98 -12.17 -24.65
CA ILE A 161 5.57 -12.24 -25.04
C ILE A 161 5.03 -10.92 -25.57
N LEU A 162 5.62 -9.78 -25.19
CA LEU A 162 5.04 -8.44 -25.42
C LEU A 162 4.76 -8.11 -26.89
N PRO A 163 5.63 -8.43 -27.88
CA PRO A 163 5.30 -8.23 -29.28
C PRO A 163 4.10 -9.07 -29.73
N LEU A 164 4.00 -10.33 -29.27
CA LEU A 164 2.89 -11.22 -29.58
C LEU A 164 1.59 -10.72 -28.95
N LEU A 165 1.67 -10.24 -27.70
CA LEU A 165 0.54 -9.69 -26.96
C LEU A 165 0.02 -8.42 -27.64
N ARG A 166 0.88 -7.51 -28.11
CA ARG A 166 0.45 -6.32 -28.88
C ARG A 166 -0.29 -6.69 -30.16
N THR A 167 0.25 -7.63 -30.94
CA THR A 167 -0.44 -8.10 -32.16
C THR A 167 -1.78 -8.73 -31.83
N PHE A 168 -1.86 -9.53 -30.77
CA PHE A 168 -3.13 -10.08 -30.30
C PHE A 168 -4.11 -8.97 -29.88
N ALA A 169 -3.65 -8.02 -29.05
CA ALA A 169 -4.45 -6.91 -28.56
C ALA A 169 -5.05 -6.05 -29.69
N GLU A 170 -4.24 -5.75 -30.71
CA GLU A 170 -4.66 -5.01 -31.90
C GLU A 170 -5.67 -5.80 -32.74
N THR A 171 -5.38 -7.07 -33.03
CA THR A 171 -6.22 -7.90 -33.93
C THR A 171 -7.56 -8.29 -33.31
N THR A 172 -7.64 -8.50 -31.99
CA THR A 172 -8.91 -8.75 -31.29
C THR A 172 -9.58 -7.48 -30.78
N GLN A 173 -8.99 -6.29 -31.01
CA GLN A 173 -9.48 -5.01 -30.49
C GLN A 173 -9.68 -5.04 -28.97
N LEU A 174 -8.71 -5.57 -28.22
CA LEU A 174 -8.81 -5.75 -26.75
C LEU A 174 -9.21 -4.47 -26.03
N HIS A 175 -8.69 -3.32 -26.45
CA HIS A 175 -9.04 -2.03 -25.87
C HIS A 175 -10.55 -1.75 -25.90
N LEU A 176 -11.26 -2.16 -26.95
CA LEU A 176 -12.73 -1.99 -27.01
C LEU A 176 -13.44 -2.92 -26.03
N ILE A 177 -12.95 -4.16 -25.87
CA ILE A 177 -13.47 -5.12 -24.89
C ILE A 177 -13.24 -4.58 -23.48
N TRP A 178 -12.06 -4.01 -23.20
CA TRP A 178 -11.73 -3.34 -21.95
C TRP A 178 -12.71 -2.20 -21.65
N VAL A 179 -12.81 -1.22 -22.57
CA VAL A 179 -13.66 -0.03 -22.38
C VAL A 179 -15.12 -0.41 -22.12
N ARG A 180 -15.63 -1.46 -22.80
CA ARG A 180 -17.01 -1.94 -22.59
C ARG A 180 -17.23 -2.56 -21.21
N ASN A 181 -16.22 -3.20 -20.62
CA ASN A 181 -16.33 -3.92 -19.35
C ASN A 181 -15.76 -3.12 -18.16
N ARG A 182 -15.11 -1.98 -18.41
CA ARG A 182 -14.54 -1.10 -17.39
C ARG A 182 -15.56 -0.60 -16.35
N PRO A 183 -16.82 -0.25 -16.68
CA PRO A 183 -17.78 0.18 -15.66
C PRO A 183 -18.01 -0.87 -14.56
N GLU A 184 -18.03 -2.16 -14.91
CA GLU A 184 -18.13 -3.25 -13.94
C GLU A 184 -16.89 -3.32 -13.03
N TYR A 185 -15.70 -3.02 -13.57
CA TYR A 185 -14.46 -2.96 -12.77
C TYR A 185 -14.53 -1.83 -11.75
N GLU A 186 -14.99 -0.65 -12.18
CA GLU A 186 -15.15 0.51 -11.31
C GLU A 186 -16.20 0.26 -10.21
N GLU A 187 -17.27 -0.48 -10.52
CA GLU A 187 -18.26 -0.89 -9.53
C GLU A 187 -17.66 -1.82 -8.45
N PHE A 188 -16.84 -2.79 -8.84
CA PHE A 188 -16.13 -3.64 -7.87
C PHE A 188 -15.22 -2.80 -6.96
N ILE A 189 -14.45 -1.88 -7.54
CA ILE A 189 -13.56 -0.98 -6.79
C ILE A 189 -14.35 -0.14 -5.79
N ALA A 190 -15.49 0.41 -6.19
CA ALA A 190 -16.33 1.21 -5.30
C ALA A 190 -16.85 0.40 -4.09
N ARG A 191 -17.21 -0.87 -4.29
CA ARG A 191 -17.71 -1.74 -3.19
C ARG A 191 -16.65 -2.10 -2.16
N ILE A 192 -15.40 -2.24 -2.59
CA ILE A 192 -14.30 -2.70 -1.72
C ILE A 192 -13.48 -1.56 -1.12
N HIS A 193 -13.59 -0.36 -1.68
CA HIS A 193 -12.83 0.82 -1.26
C HIS A 193 -12.96 1.07 0.25
N ASP A 194 -14.19 1.13 0.77
CA ASP A 194 -14.44 1.44 2.17
C ASP A 194 -14.00 0.32 3.12
N PRO A 195 -14.35 -0.97 2.88
CA PRO A 195 -13.82 -2.09 3.66
C PRO A 195 -12.28 -2.15 3.69
N LEU A 196 -11.64 -1.91 2.53
CA LEU A 196 -10.18 -1.91 2.42
C LEU A 196 -9.58 -0.76 3.24
N THR A 197 -10.06 0.46 3.02
CA THR A 197 -9.62 1.66 3.76
C THR A 197 -9.75 1.45 5.27
N LYS A 198 -10.88 0.88 5.71
CA LYS A 198 -11.09 0.55 7.12
C LYS A 198 -10.06 -0.46 7.63
N ALA A 199 -9.81 -1.56 6.91
CA ALA A 199 -8.84 -2.58 7.33
C ALA A 199 -7.41 -2.00 7.49
N ILE A 200 -7.01 -1.09 6.59
CA ILE A 200 -5.75 -0.37 6.66
C ILE A 200 -5.71 0.59 7.85
N LEU A 201 -6.77 1.38 8.06
CA LEU A 201 -6.85 2.31 9.18
C LEU A 201 -6.84 1.58 10.52
N ASP A 202 -7.59 0.50 10.65
CA ASP A 202 -7.63 -0.35 11.85
C ASP A 202 -6.24 -0.90 12.17
N SER A 203 -5.49 -1.33 11.15
CA SER A 203 -4.10 -1.80 11.31
C SER A 203 -3.16 -0.67 11.77
N ASN A 204 -3.28 0.53 11.20
CA ASN A 204 -2.47 1.69 11.61
C ASN A 204 -2.79 2.17 13.02
N ILE A 205 -4.08 2.23 13.38
CA ILE A 205 -4.55 2.59 14.72
C ILE A 205 -3.99 1.61 15.74
N TYR A 206 -4.09 0.31 15.46
CA TYR A 206 -3.57 -0.73 16.34
C TYR A 206 -2.06 -0.59 16.58
N LEU A 207 -1.30 -0.28 15.54
CA LEU A 207 0.16 -0.15 15.62
C LEU A 207 0.64 1.24 16.07
N HIS A 208 -0.30 2.15 16.37
CA HIS A 208 -0.06 3.58 16.59
C HIS A 208 0.87 4.21 15.53
N GLN A 209 0.69 3.80 14.28
CA GLN A 209 1.43 4.33 13.14
C GLN A 209 0.57 5.38 12.42
N PRO A 210 1.13 6.56 12.10
CA PRO A 210 0.46 7.45 11.15
C PRO A 210 0.39 6.75 9.79
N VAL A 211 -0.67 7.01 9.04
CA VAL A 211 -0.73 6.51 7.66
C VAL A 211 0.46 7.10 6.90
N SER A 212 1.36 6.21 6.47
CA SER A 212 2.71 6.54 6.01
C SER A 212 2.76 7.79 5.12
N SER A 213 3.57 8.77 5.54
CA SER A 213 4.06 9.83 4.66
C SER A 213 5.23 9.25 3.86
N TYR A 214 5.10 9.24 2.54
CA TYR A 214 6.05 8.70 1.56
C TYR A 214 7.52 8.60 2.02
N ASP A 215 8.03 7.37 2.08
CA ASP A 215 9.41 7.00 2.41
C ASP A 215 10.14 6.38 1.20
N GLY A 216 9.59 6.50 -0.01
CA GLY A 216 10.10 5.85 -1.23
C GLY A 216 9.44 4.51 -1.54
N ARG A 217 8.75 3.86 -0.58
CA ARG A 217 8.05 2.59 -0.77
C ARG A 217 6.60 2.79 -1.20
N ARG A 218 6.08 1.88 -2.03
CA ARG A 218 4.71 1.92 -2.56
C ARG A 218 3.93 0.70 -2.13
N PHE A 219 2.67 0.91 -1.77
CA PHE A 219 1.71 -0.18 -1.58
C PHE A 219 0.63 -0.08 -2.67
N LEU A 220 0.72 -0.97 -3.66
CA LEU A 220 -0.12 -0.97 -4.86
C LEU A 220 -1.12 -2.12 -4.79
N VAL A 221 -2.38 -1.80 -5.07
CA VAL A 221 -3.48 -2.75 -4.98
C VAL A 221 -4.23 -2.74 -6.30
N PHE A 222 -4.14 -3.84 -7.04
CA PHE A 222 -4.80 -3.99 -8.33
C PHE A 222 -5.98 -4.95 -8.23
N MET A 223 -7.07 -4.58 -8.90
CA MET A 223 -8.23 -5.43 -9.05
C MET A 223 -8.27 -5.94 -10.49
N GLU A 224 -8.15 -7.26 -10.66
CA GLU A 224 -8.13 -7.91 -11.96
C GLU A 224 -9.05 -9.16 -11.98
N PRO A 225 -10.28 -9.03 -12.48
CA PRO A 225 -11.25 -10.12 -12.59
C PRO A 225 -10.85 -11.27 -13.50
N MET A 226 -9.90 -11.10 -14.41
CA MET A 226 -9.49 -12.14 -15.35
C MET A 226 -8.65 -13.26 -14.68
N PHE A 227 -8.22 -13.09 -13.43
CA PHE A 227 -7.51 -14.12 -12.68
C PHE A 227 -8.42 -14.93 -11.75
N ALA A 228 -7.84 -15.94 -11.07
CA ALA A 228 -8.58 -16.81 -10.17
C ALA A 228 -8.78 -16.11 -8.80
N PRO A 229 -10.00 -16.02 -8.25
CA PRO A 229 -10.24 -15.44 -6.92
C PRO A 229 -9.46 -16.12 -5.79
N ALA A 230 -9.29 -17.44 -5.86
CA ALA A 230 -8.49 -18.19 -4.90
C ALA A 230 -6.96 -17.95 -5.04
N ALA A 231 -6.49 -17.39 -6.14
CA ALA A 231 -5.06 -17.16 -6.36
C ALA A 231 -4.57 -15.95 -5.57
N VAL A 232 -3.57 -16.18 -4.72
CA VAL A 232 -2.89 -15.11 -4.00
C VAL A 232 -1.79 -14.54 -4.89
N ASN A 233 -1.96 -13.30 -5.35
CA ASN A 233 -0.99 -12.61 -6.18
C ASN A 233 -0.40 -11.44 -5.41
N ALA A 234 0.34 -11.75 -4.34
CA ALA A 234 0.97 -10.75 -3.50
C ALA A 234 2.50 -10.88 -3.63
N ARG A 235 3.19 -9.76 -3.86
CA ARG A 235 4.62 -9.73 -4.14
C ARG A 235 5.28 -8.47 -3.61
N VAL A 236 6.53 -8.63 -3.20
CA VAL A 236 7.41 -7.55 -2.74
C VAL A 236 8.60 -7.51 -3.68
N TYR A 237 8.72 -6.41 -4.43
CA TYR A 237 9.82 -6.18 -5.36
C TYR A 237 10.48 -4.84 -5.07
N GLY A 238 11.70 -4.90 -4.52
CA GLY A 238 12.42 -3.71 -4.09
C GLY A 238 11.64 -2.96 -3.03
N LEU A 239 11.16 -1.77 -3.40
CA LEU A 239 10.36 -0.88 -2.56
C LEU A 239 8.85 -1.00 -2.80
N ASP A 240 8.43 -1.84 -3.75
CA ASP A 240 7.04 -2.01 -4.15
C ASP A 240 6.41 -3.24 -3.49
N TYR A 241 5.37 -3.00 -2.71
CA TYR A 241 4.48 -4.01 -2.14
C TYR A 241 3.22 -4.03 -2.97
N VAL A 242 2.99 -5.13 -3.67
CA VAL A 242 1.93 -5.21 -4.66
C VAL A 242 1.01 -6.37 -4.38
N VAL A 243 -0.29 -6.11 -4.44
CA VAL A 243 -1.34 -7.12 -4.32
C VAL A 243 -2.24 -7.04 -5.54
N VAL A 244 -2.46 -8.16 -6.20
CA VAL A 244 -3.50 -8.32 -7.22
C VAL A 244 -4.55 -9.28 -6.68
N PHE A 245 -5.81 -8.90 -6.74
CA PHE A 245 -6.92 -9.79 -6.37
C PHE A 245 -8.00 -9.82 -7.45
N SER A 246 -8.77 -10.90 -7.43
CA SER A 246 -9.88 -11.11 -8.34
C SER A 246 -11.17 -11.32 -7.53
N PRO A 247 -12.27 -10.63 -7.86
CA PRO A 247 -13.54 -10.79 -7.15
C PRO A 247 -14.20 -12.14 -7.45
N THR A 248 -14.86 -12.71 -6.43
CA THR A 248 -15.73 -13.89 -6.59
C THR A 248 -17.06 -13.53 -7.24
N GLN A 249 -17.91 -14.53 -7.52
CA GLN A 249 -19.29 -14.32 -7.98
C GLN A 249 -20.10 -13.35 -7.08
N GLY A 250 -19.87 -13.41 -5.77
CA GLY A 250 -20.52 -12.54 -4.78
C GLY A 250 -19.95 -11.13 -4.68
N ALA A 251 -18.97 -10.77 -5.53
CA ALA A 251 -18.15 -9.57 -5.39
C ALA A 251 -17.34 -9.54 -4.08
N GLU A 252 -17.10 -10.70 -3.47
CA GLU A 252 -16.29 -10.80 -2.26
C GLU A 252 -14.80 -10.83 -2.62
N VAL A 253 -13.99 -10.21 -1.76
CA VAL A 253 -12.53 -10.15 -1.89
C VAL A 253 -11.90 -10.59 -0.57
N ARG A 254 -10.78 -11.30 -0.65
CA ARG A 254 -9.97 -11.71 0.49
C ARG A 254 -9.20 -10.52 1.06
N LEU A 255 -9.90 -9.63 1.77
CA LEU A 255 -9.31 -8.44 2.40
C LEU A 255 -8.21 -8.79 3.41
N ASP A 256 -8.28 -9.98 4.00
CA ASP A 256 -7.25 -10.51 4.89
C ASP A 256 -5.90 -10.64 4.17
N ASP A 257 -5.87 -11.06 2.91
CA ASP A 257 -4.61 -11.18 2.15
C ASP A 257 -4.02 -9.79 1.86
N VAL A 258 -4.88 -8.79 1.62
CA VAL A 258 -4.44 -7.40 1.41
C VAL A 258 -3.89 -6.81 2.70
N ARG A 259 -4.59 -7.02 3.82
CA ARG A 259 -4.13 -6.62 5.16
C ARG A 259 -2.81 -7.29 5.52
N HIS A 260 -2.67 -8.58 5.24
CA HIS A 260 -1.44 -9.33 5.46
C HIS A 260 -0.26 -8.68 4.73
N MET A 261 -0.41 -8.41 3.42
CA MET A 261 0.65 -7.74 2.65
C MET A 261 0.89 -6.29 3.13
N TYR A 262 -0.16 -5.60 3.58
CA TYR A 262 -0.02 -4.25 4.16
C TYR A 262 0.78 -4.28 5.47
N LEU A 263 0.58 -5.29 6.30
CA LEU A 263 1.37 -5.49 7.51
C LEU A 263 2.83 -5.77 7.18
N HIS A 264 3.13 -6.46 6.08
CA HIS A 264 4.50 -6.57 5.58
C HIS A 264 5.08 -5.21 5.18
N TYR A 265 4.30 -4.37 4.48
CA TYR A 265 4.70 -2.99 4.18
C TYR A 265 5.03 -2.18 5.45
N LEU A 266 4.35 -2.42 6.57
CA LEU A 266 4.63 -1.73 7.83
C LEU A 266 5.79 -2.36 8.61
N VAL A 267 5.81 -3.67 8.76
CA VAL A 267 6.64 -4.40 9.73
C VAL A 267 8.02 -4.76 9.19
N GLU A 268 8.13 -5.17 7.92
CA GLU A 268 9.39 -5.63 7.35
C GLU A 268 10.55 -4.63 7.55
N PRO A 269 10.42 -3.33 7.24
CA PRO A 269 11.53 -2.37 7.39
C PRO A 269 11.99 -2.21 8.83
N MET A 270 11.07 -2.33 9.78
CA MET A 270 11.36 -2.20 11.20
C MET A 270 12.24 -3.35 11.68
N ILE A 271 11.96 -4.57 11.18
CA ILE A 271 12.75 -5.77 11.50
C ILE A 271 14.08 -5.75 10.75
N TYR A 272 14.08 -5.36 9.47
CA TYR A 272 15.30 -5.16 8.67
C TYR A 272 16.18 -4.03 9.21
N ALA A 273 15.69 -3.15 10.09
CA ALA A 273 16.47 -2.02 10.62
C ALA A 273 17.77 -2.45 11.30
N ARG A 274 17.78 -3.62 11.97
CA ARG A 274 18.98 -4.14 12.64
C ARG A 274 19.16 -5.65 12.37
N PRO A 275 19.66 -6.04 11.19
CA PRO A 275 19.75 -7.45 10.80
C PRO A 275 20.72 -8.24 11.69
N GLN A 276 21.85 -7.62 12.10
CA GLN A 276 22.83 -8.23 13.01
C GLN A 276 22.23 -8.61 14.37
N SER A 277 21.21 -7.87 14.81
CA SER A 277 20.51 -8.17 16.06
C SER A 277 19.58 -9.38 15.96
N ILE A 278 19.26 -9.84 14.74
CA ILE A 278 18.42 -11.02 14.46
C ILE A 278 19.27 -12.28 14.36
N ASP A 279 20.57 -12.19 14.06
CA ASP A 279 21.47 -13.36 13.97
C ASP A 279 21.51 -14.18 15.28
N ARG A 280 21.25 -13.55 16.42
CA ARG A 280 21.13 -14.27 17.70
C ARG A 280 19.94 -15.25 17.74
N LEU A 281 18.91 -15.03 16.91
CA LEU A 281 17.71 -15.85 16.81
C LEU A 281 17.92 -17.08 15.89
N THR A 282 19.02 -17.14 15.13
CA THR A 282 19.34 -18.26 14.22
C THR A 282 19.20 -19.67 14.83
N PRO A 283 19.45 -19.93 16.14
CA PRO A 283 19.17 -21.24 16.74
C PRO A 283 17.73 -21.74 16.57
N LEU A 284 16.74 -20.84 16.43
CA LEU A 284 15.33 -21.18 16.17
C LEU A 284 15.12 -21.78 14.77
N LEU A 285 15.94 -21.44 13.77
CA LEU A 285 15.80 -22.04 12.44
C LEU A 285 15.96 -23.56 12.47
N LYS A 286 16.78 -24.08 13.40
CA LYS A 286 16.96 -25.53 13.57
C LYS A 286 15.69 -26.23 14.08
N THR A 287 14.82 -25.51 14.80
CA THR A 287 13.61 -26.11 15.39
C THR A 287 12.45 -26.17 14.41
N VAL A 288 12.51 -25.44 13.29
CA VAL A 288 11.41 -25.33 12.31
C VAL A 288 11.68 -26.05 10.99
N GLN A 289 12.76 -26.83 10.89
CA GLN A 289 13.12 -27.53 9.65
C GLN A 289 12.04 -28.53 9.21
N ASP A 290 11.41 -29.20 10.16
CA ASP A 290 10.36 -30.20 9.92
C ASP A 290 8.94 -29.58 9.87
N ALA A 291 8.83 -28.25 10.03
CA ALA A 291 7.54 -27.56 9.98
C ALA A 291 7.02 -27.45 8.53
N PRO A 292 5.69 -27.35 8.31
CA PRO A 292 5.09 -27.19 6.98
C PRO A 292 5.22 -25.75 6.43
N LEU A 293 6.40 -25.15 6.58
CA LEU A 293 6.72 -23.80 6.12
C LEU A 293 7.30 -23.80 4.71
N GLU A 294 7.17 -22.66 4.04
CA GLU A 294 7.96 -22.37 2.84
C GLU A 294 9.47 -22.35 3.16
N PHE A 295 10.27 -22.72 2.16
CA PHE A 295 11.73 -22.82 2.30
C PHE A 295 12.38 -21.53 2.81
N ILE A 296 11.84 -20.35 2.43
CA ILE A 296 12.39 -19.07 2.88
C ILE A 296 12.31 -18.91 4.41
N TYR A 297 11.18 -19.28 5.02
CA TYR A 297 11.00 -19.18 6.48
C TYR A 297 11.81 -20.22 7.26
N LYS A 298 12.22 -21.32 6.60
CA LYS A 298 13.13 -22.32 7.19
C LYS A 298 14.59 -21.88 7.20
N ASN A 299 14.97 -20.89 6.40
CA ASN A 299 16.38 -20.53 6.17
C ASN A 299 16.70 -19.06 6.44
N ASP A 300 15.70 -18.18 6.48
CA ASP A 300 15.87 -16.75 6.74
C ASP A 300 15.13 -16.37 8.03
N MET A 301 15.91 -16.04 9.06
CA MET A 301 15.39 -15.67 10.37
C MET A 301 14.67 -14.31 10.35
N VAL A 302 15.06 -13.40 9.46
CA VAL A 302 14.38 -12.12 9.29
C VAL A 302 12.99 -12.36 8.70
N ALA A 303 12.90 -13.20 7.67
CA ALA A 303 11.62 -13.57 7.07
C ALA A 303 10.71 -14.26 8.09
N LEU A 304 11.24 -15.25 8.84
CA LEU A 304 10.46 -15.96 9.86
C LEU A 304 9.98 -15.03 10.98
N THR A 305 10.85 -14.16 11.51
CA THR A 305 10.49 -13.23 12.58
C THR A 305 9.43 -12.25 12.12
N THR A 306 9.57 -11.73 10.89
CA THR A 306 8.58 -10.84 10.28
C THR A 306 7.22 -11.52 10.17
N GLU A 307 7.19 -12.72 9.62
CA GLU A 307 5.95 -13.46 9.43
C GLU A 307 5.27 -13.79 10.77
N CYS A 308 6.04 -14.18 11.79
CA CYS A 308 5.51 -14.41 13.14
C CYS A 308 4.95 -13.12 13.77
N MET A 309 5.60 -11.97 13.57
CA MET A 309 5.10 -10.67 14.06
C MET A 309 3.78 -10.31 13.40
N ILE A 310 3.68 -10.50 12.09
CA ILE A 310 2.48 -10.18 11.33
C ILE A 310 1.33 -11.08 11.76
N LYS A 311 1.56 -12.39 11.90
CA LYS A 311 0.55 -13.32 12.42
C LYS A 311 0.08 -12.96 13.82
N ALA A 312 0.99 -12.52 14.68
CA ALA A 312 0.64 -12.04 16.01
C ALA A 312 -0.25 -10.78 15.96
N ILE A 313 0.06 -9.83 15.07
CA ILE A 313 -0.78 -8.64 14.84
C ILE A 313 -2.15 -9.04 14.28
N GLU A 314 -2.18 -9.93 13.29
CA GLU A 314 -3.42 -10.42 12.68
C GLU A 314 -4.34 -11.09 13.69
N ALA A 315 -3.78 -11.89 14.60
CA ALA A 315 -4.52 -12.49 15.69
C ALA A 315 -5.10 -11.45 16.66
N ARG A 316 -4.43 -10.32 16.88
CA ARG A 316 -4.95 -9.24 17.74
C ARG A 316 -6.10 -8.47 17.08
N VAL A 317 -5.99 -8.21 15.78
CA VAL A 317 -6.96 -7.40 15.01
C VAL A 317 -8.03 -8.20 14.26
N MET A 318 -8.04 -9.54 14.35
CA MET A 318 -9.01 -10.38 13.64
C MET A 318 -10.46 -10.12 14.06
N ASP A 319 -11.40 -10.36 13.14
CA ASP A 319 -12.81 -10.53 13.49
C ASP A 319 -12.99 -11.89 14.20
N VAL A 320 -13.50 -11.84 15.42
CA VAL A 320 -13.74 -13.02 16.26
C VAL A 320 -15.11 -13.68 16.00
N GLY A 321 -15.90 -13.13 15.06
CA GLY A 321 -17.16 -13.72 14.58
C GLY A 321 -18.38 -13.38 15.46
N PHE A 322 -18.26 -12.44 16.38
CA PHE A 322 -19.37 -11.94 17.19
C PHE A 322 -19.20 -10.45 17.52
N PRO A 323 -20.31 -9.70 17.66
CA PRO A 323 -20.27 -8.25 17.78
C PRO A 323 -19.70 -7.79 19.13
N LYS A 324 -18.83 -6.77 19.09
CA LYS A 324 -18.36 -6.08 20.29
C LYS A 324 -19.51 -5.30 20.94
N PRO A 325 -19.69 -5.38 22.28
CA PRO A 325 -20.68 -4.56 23.00
C PRO A 325 -20.51 -3.08 22.69
N LYS A 326 -21.62 -2.38 22.44
CA LYS A 326 -21.62 -0.94 22.15
C LYS A 326 -21.83 -0.17 23.44
N LYS A 327 -20.99 0.85 23.66
CA LYS A 327 -21.17 1.77 24.79
C LYS A 327 -22.56 2.44 24.69
N PRO A 328 -23.36 2.48 25.78
CA PRO A 328 -24.66 3.12 25.77
C PRO A 328 -24.57 4.59 25.32
N SER A 329 -25.41 5.00 24.37
CA SER A 329 -25.44 6.38 23.85
C SER A 329 -26.00 7.38 24.86
N GLN A 330 -26.85 6.91 25.77
CA GLN A 330 -27.36 7.67 26.91
C GLN A 330 -27.23 6.80 28.16
N VAL A 331 -26.36 7.20 29.08
CA VAL A 331 -26.23 6.55 30.39
C VAL A 331 -27.38 7.08 31.26
N LYS A 332 -28.42 6.26 31.47
CA LYS A 332 -29.58 6.66 32.28
C LYS A 332 -29.37 6.30 33.75
N GLN A 333 -28.66 5.21 34.01
CA GLN A 333 -28.31 4.73 35.35
C GLN A 333 -26.87 4.21 35.40
N ARG A 334 -26.24 4.23 36.57
CA ARG A 334 -24.89 3.67 36.79
C ARG A 334 -24.83 2.17 36.42
N SER A 335 -25.92 1.44 36.65
CA SER A 335 -26.11 0.04 36.27
C SER A 335 -25.99 -0.21 34.76
N ASP A 336 -26.27 0.78 33.91
CA ASP A 336 -26.11 0.65 32.46
C ASP A 336 -24.63 0.53 32.06
N MET A 337 -23.76 1.26 32.77
CA MET A 337 -22.30 1.19 32.57
C MET A 337 -21.72 -0.08 33.18
N GLU A 338 -22.17 -0.48 34.37
CA GLU A 338 -21.74 -1.74 35.02
C GLU A 338 -22.10 -2.95 34.16
N LYS A 339 -23.29 -2.95 33.55
CA LYS A 339 -23.70 -3.98 32.59
C LYS A 339 -22.82 -3.96 31.33
N TYR A 340 -22.57 -2.78 30.76
CA TYR A 340 -21.69 -2.65 29.60
C TYR A 340 -20.27 -3.16 29.87
N GLU A 341 -19.70 -2.84 31.04
CA GLU A 341 -18.38 -3.32 31.45
C GLU A 341 -18.35 -4.84 31.64
N ALA A 342 -19.39 -5.41 32.26
CA ALA A 342 -19.53 -6.86 32.40
C ALA A 342 -19.66 -7.57 31.03
N ASP A 343 -20.48 -7.02 30.13
CA ASP A 343 -20.65 -7.54 28.77
C ASP A 343 -19.34 -7.41 27.96
N LEU A 344 -18.60 -6.31 28.13
CA LEU A 344 -17.30 -6.10 27.49
C LEU A 344 -16.23 -7.09 28.00
N ALA A 345 -16.17 -7.32 29.32
CA ALA A 345 -15.26 -8.28 29.90
C ALA A 345 -15.57 -9.73 29.47
N ASP A 346 -16.84 -10.09 29.30
CA ASP A 346 -17.22 -11.39 28.73
C ASP A 346 -16.83 -11.51 27.26
N TYR A 347 -17.07 -10.45 26.48
CA TYR A 347 -16.66 -10.35 25.09
C TYR A 347 -15.14 -10.54 24.94
N GLU A 348 -14.33 -9.83 25.73
CA GLU A 348 -12.87 -9.91 25.68
C GLU A 348 -12.36 -11.31 26.03
N ARG A 349 -12.93 -11.94 27.07
CA ARG A 349 -12.58 -13.31 27.45
C ARG A 349 -12.87 -14.31 26.34
N ARG A 350 -14.03 -14.19 25.69
CA ARG A 350 -14.42 -15.08 24.57
C ARG A 350 -13.60 -14.80 23.32
N ALA A 351 -13.31 -13.52 23.04
CA ALA A 351 -12.50 -13.10 21.91
C ALA A 351 -11.09 -13.67 22.04
N GLU A 352 -10.49 -13.60 23.23
CA GLU A 352 -9.15 -14.14 23.48
C GLU A 352 -9.06 -15.64 23.22
N VAL A 353 -10.09 -16.42 23.54
CA VAL A 353 -10.13 -17.85 23.21
C VAL A 353 -10.08 -18.09 21.70
N VAL A 354 -10.73 -17.24 20.90
CA VAL A 354 -10.69 -17.34 19.43
C VAL A 354 -9.30 -16.97 18.90
N ARG A 355 -8.73 -15.87 19.38
CA ARG A 355 -7.39 -15.40 18.97
C ARG A 355 -6.30 -16.39 19.33
N GLN A 356 -6.36 -16.97 20.54
CA GLN A 356 -5.37 -17.96 20.97
C GLN A 356 -5.41 -19.22 20.10
N ARG A 357 -6.59 -19.65 19.63
CA ARG A 357 -6.68 -20.77 18.67
C ARG A 357 -5.96 -20.47 17.36
N LEU A 358 -6.02 -19.22 16.89
CA LEU A 358 -5.28 -18.79 15.70
C LEU A 358 -3.78 -18.80 15.96
N VAL A 359 -3.33 -18.26 17.09
CA VAL A 359 -1.93 -18.30 17.53
C VAL A 359 -1.42 -19.75 17.63
N ASP A 360 -2.15 -20.63 18.30
CA ASP A 360 -1.79 -22.04 18.46
C ASP A 360 -1.70 -22.76 17.10
N ARG A 361 -2.60 -22.44 16.17
CA ARG A 361 -2.57 -22.97 14.81
C ARG A 361 -1.32 -22.51 14.07
N ASP A 362 -0.99 -21.22 14.13
CA ASP A 362 0.17 -20.65 13.44
C ASP A 362 1.49 -21.18 14.02
N MET A 363 1.57 -21.34 15.34
CA MET A 363 2.69 -22.00 16.01
C MET A 363 2.90 -23.43 15.48
N ARG A 364 1.82 -24.21 15.31
CA ARG A 364 1.86 -25.58 14.74
C ARG A 364 2.12 -25.63 13.23
N LEU A 365 1.93 -24.52 12.51
CA LEU A 365 2.37 -24.38 11.12
C LEU A 365 3.88 -24.08 11.02
N GLY A 366 4.54 -23.74 12.13
CA GLY A 366 5.97 -23.45 12.19
C GLY A 366 6.31 -22.00 12.50
N TYR A 367 5.33 -21.11 12.66
CA TYR A 367 5.54 -19.72 13.05
C TYR A 367 5.77 -19.62 14.55
N VAL A 368 6.87 -20.22 15.02
CA VAL A 368 7.14 -20.55 16.43
C VAL A 368 7.34 -19.36 17.36
N LEU A 369 7.41 -18.14 16.84
CA LEU A 369 7.52 -16.92 17.64
C LEU A 369 6.19 -16.19 17.82
N THR A 370 5.12 -16.65 17.16
CA THR A 370 3.82 -15.95 17.16
C THR A 370 3.27 -15.75 18.57
N ASP A 371 3.32 -16.77 19.44
CA ASP A 371 2.80 -16.67 20.81
C ASP A 371 3.56 -15.64 21.67
N TYR A 372 4.90 -15.66 21.62
CA TYR A 372 5.73 -14.67 22.30
C TYR A 372 5.43 -13.25 21.83
N LEU A 373 5.37 -13.04 20.52
CA LEU A 373 5.11 -11.73 19.93
C LEU A 373 3.67 -11.27 20.23
N TYR A 374 2.71 -12.18 20.20
CA TYR A 374 1.32 -11.92 20.57
C TYR A 374 1.20 -11.43 22.02
N GLY A 375 1.91 -12.05 22.96
CA GLY A 375 1.97 -11.61 24.35
C GLY A 375 2.62 -10.24 24.51
N LYS A 376 3.68 -9.96 23.75
CA LYS A 376 4.35 -8.65 23.76
C LYS A 376 3.49 -7.53 23.18
N LEU A 377 2.72 -7.81 22.14
CA LEU A 377 1.76 -6.87 21.57
C LEU A 377 0.63 -6.52 22.55
N ALA A 378 0.14 -7.48 23.35
CA ALA A 378 -0.81 -7.17 24.44
C ALA A 378 -0.23 -6.19 25.47
N GLN A 379 1.06 -6.32 25.80
CA GLN A 379 1.71 -5.39 26.72
C GLN A 379 1.79 -3.97 26.12
N LEU A 380 2.06 -3.88 24.82
CA LEU A 380 2.13 -2.62 24.08
C LEU A 380 0.78 -1.88 24.07
N GLU A 381 -0.34 -2.62 23.95
CA GLU A 381 -1.70 -2.05 24.00
C GLU A 381 -1.98 -1.28 25.31
N HIS A 382 -1.30 -1.63 26.41
CA HIS A 382 -1.45 -0.93 27.68
C HIS A 382 -0.60 0.34 27.79
N THR A 383 0.50 0.45 27.03
CA THR A 383 1.42 1.58 27.10
C THR A 383 1.15 2.68 26.08
N ASN A 384 0.30 2.42 25.07
CA ASN A 384 0.02 3.33 23.92
C ASN A 384 1.29 3.73 23.14
N GLU A 385 2.35 2.93 23.21
CA GLU A 385 3.57 3.15 22.44
C GLU A 385 3.42 2.64 21.01
N ALA A 386 4.10 3.30 20.06
CA ALA A 386 4.07 2.86 18.67
C ALA A 386 4.99 1.66 18.45
N LEU A 387 4.56 0.70 17.64
CA LEU A 387 5.34 -0.52 17.40
C LEU A 387 6.77 -0.20 16.94
N LYS A 388 6.94 0.82 16.08
CA LYS A 388 8.26 1.26 15.60
C LYS A 388 9.25 1.61 16.71
N ASP A 389 8.76 2.08 17.86
CA ASP A 389 9.59 2.56 18.97
C ASP A 389 9.94 1.39 19.91
N SER A 390 9.01 0.45 20.11
CA SER A 390 9.18 -0.68 21.04
C SER A 390 9.65 -1.99 20.37
N ILE A 391 9.60 -2.11 19.04
CA ILE A 391 9.95 -3.33 18.30
C ILE A 391 11.38 -3.82 18.61
N GLY A 392 12.29 -2.87 18.84
CA GLY A 392 13.66 -3.20 19.22
C GLY A 392 13.73 -3.94 20.55
N GLU A 393 12.98 -3.52 21.56
CA GLU A 393 12.91 -4.24 22.83
C GLU A 393 12.19 -5.58 22.67
N ILE A 394 11.09 -5.61 21.92
CA ILE A 394 10.29 -6.84 21.72
C ILE A 394 11.15 -7.94 21.07
N VAL A 395 11.88 -7.61 20.01
CA VAL A 395 12.67 -8.58 19.24
C VAL A 395 14.07 -8.80 19.86
N TYR A 396 14.75 -7.74 20.30
CA TYR A 396 16.12 -7.83 20.84
C TYR A 396 16.18 -8.07 22.36
N GLY A 397 15.07 -7.94 23.08
CA GLY A 397 14.93 -8.35 24.48
C GLY A 397 14.49 -9.81 24.65
N MET A 398 14.18 -10.52 23.56
CA MET A 398 13.72 -11.91 23.59
C MET A 398 14.75 -12.85 24.24
N ASP A 399 14.28 -13.68 25.19
CA ASP A 399 15.04 -14.82 25.70
C ASP A 399 15.03 -15.96 24.67
N VAL A 400 16.11 -16.02 23.90
CA VAL A 400 16.27 -16.99 22.81
C VAL A 400 16.26 -18.43 23.31
N GLN A 401 16.86 -18.71 24.48
CA GLN A 401 16.94 -20.08 24.97
C GLN A 401 15.57 -20.59 25.40
N HIS A 402 14.80 -19.73 26.07
CA HIS A 402 13.41 -20.04 26.39
C HIS A 402 12.58 -20.29 25.12
N GLN A 403 12.66 -19.41 24.12
CA GLN A 403 11.89 -19.59 22.87
C GLN A 403 12.32 -20.84 22.09
N VAL A 404 13.61 -21.18 22.06
CA VAL A 404 14.09 -22.45 21.47
C VAL A 404 13.50 -23.65 22.22
N SER A 405 13.41 -23.60 23.54
CA SER A 405 12.79 -24.66 24.34
C SER A 405 11.29 -24.79 24.04
N VAL A 406 10.57 -23.66 23.91
CA VAL A 406 9.16 -23.66 23.50
C VAL A 406 9.01 -24.29 22.12
N ALA A 407 9.78 -23.81 21.13
CA ALA A 407 9.69 -24.25 19.75
C ALA A 407 9.95 -25.76 19.56
N LYS A 408 10.89 -26.34 20.32
CA LYS A 408 11.20 -27.79 20.28
C LYS A 408 10.05 -28.69 20.74
N ASN A 409 9.14 -28.16 21.56
CA ASN A 409 8.03 -28.94 22.11
C ASN A 409 6.75 -28.83 21.26
N ILE A 410 6.79 -28.11 20.14
CA ILE A 410 5.64 -27.95 19.25
C ILE A 410 5.52 -29.17 18.35
N GLN A 411 4.32 -29.75 18.31
CA GLN A 411 3.97 -30.75 17.32
C GLN A 411 3.45 -30.06 16.06
N PHE A 412 4.25 -30.06 15.00
CA PHE A 412 3.86 -29.44 13.72
C PHE A 412 2.79 -30.24 12.97
N TYR A 413 2.01 -29.54 12.15
CA TYR A 413 1.13 -30.18 11.18
C TYR A 413 1.91 -30.90 10.08
N PRO A 414 1.31 -31.90 9.40
CA PRO A 414 1.95 -32.59 8.28
C PRO A 414 2.32 -31.65 7.13
N GLU A 415 3.40 -31.96 6.42
CA GLU A 415 3.78 -31.27 5.19
C GLU A 415 2.62 -31.26 4.16
N GLY A 416 2.38 -30.11 3.54
CA GLY A 416 1.25 -29.89 2.63
C GLY A 416 0.04 -29.22 3.28
N THR A 417 0.01 -29.11 4.61
CA THR A 417 -0.92 -28.22 5.34
C THR A 417 -0.48 -26.77 5.14
N ARG A 418 -0.72 -26.21 3.94
CA ARG A 418 -0.37 -24.83 3.62
C ARG A 418 -1.54 -23.90 3.92
N GLU A 419 -1.26 -22.84 4.68
CA GLU A 419 -2.12 -21.66 4.66
C GLU A 419 -1.90 -20.93 3.33
N PHE A 420 -2.99 -20.62 2.61
CA PHE A 420 -2.97 -19.98 1.30
C PHE A 420 -2.52 -18.52 1.38
N VAL A 421 -1.22 -18.30 1.61
CA VAL A 421 -0.50 -17.08 1.25
C VAL A 421 0.82 -17.53 0.64
N GLY A 422 0.76 -18.09 -0.57
CA GLY A 422 1.97 -18.35 -1.35
C GLY A 422 2.61 -17.02 -1.70
N ARG A 423 3.75 -16.70 -1.09
CA ARG A 423 4.51 -15.50 -1.42
C ARG A 423 5.49 -15.82 -2.54
N THR A 424 5.56 -14.96 -3.54
CA THR A 424 6.78 -14.92 -4.36
C THR A 424 7.93 -14.45 -3.45
N PRO A 425 9.10 -15.12 -3.43
CA PRO A 425 10.15 -14.84 -2.45
C PRO A 425 10.52 -13.36 -2.40
N VAL A 426 10.54 -12.77 -1.20
CA VAL A 426 11.07 -11.42 -0.96
C VAL A 426 12.53 -11.42 -1.38
N ARG A 427 12.85 -10.74 -2.48
CA ARG A 427 14.25 -10.49 -2.83
C ARG A 427 14.80 -9.53 -1.78
N GLN A 428 15.85 -9.93 -1.06
CA GLN A 428 16.56 -9.00 -0.19
C GLN A 428 16.87 -7.73 -0.99
N PRO A 429 16.50 -6.53 -0.49
CA PRO A 429 16.76 -5.28 -1.19
C PRO A 429 18.25 -5.20 -1.51
N LYS A 430 18.58 -4.88 -2.76
CA LYS A 430 19.95 -4.80 -3.28
C LYS A 430 20.08 -3.54 -4.13
N GLY A 431 21.31 -3.06 -4.32
CA GLY A 431 21.54 -1.86 -5.13
C GLY A 431 20.80 -0.65 -4.57
N LEU A 432 20.06 0.06 -5.42
CA LEU A 432 19.37 1.30 -5.04
C LEU A 432 18.23 1.10 -4.02
N ASP A 433 17.54 -0.04 -4.04
CA ASP A 433 16.50 -0.34 -3.04
C ASP A 433 17.09 -0.44 -1.63
N LEU A 434 18.27 -1.05 -1.51
CA LEU A 434 18.98 -1.13 -0.23
C LEU A 434 19.53 0.23 0.19
N ALA A 435 19.95 1.04 -0.78
CA ALA A 435 20.45 2.38 -0.57
C ALA A 435 19.35 3.30 0.00
N GLU A 436 18.14 3.21 -0.53
CA GLU A 436 16.96 3.91 0.00
C GLU A 436 16.68 3.51 1.45
N ILE A 437 16.68 2.20 1.72
CA ILE A 437 16.48 1.67 3.08
C ILE A 437 17.58 2.15 4.04
N LYS A 438 18.83 2.25 3.58
CA LYS A 438 19.93 2.81 4.37
C LYS A 438 19.74 4.30 4.65
N LEU A 439 19.32 5.06 3.65
CA LEU A 439 19.03 6.49 3.80
C LEU A 439 17.93 6.73 4.83
N MET A 440 16.85 5.94 4.77
CA MET A 440 15.76 5.96 5.75
C MET A 440 16.24 5.67 7.17
N LYS A 441 17.22 4.77 7.33
CA LYS A 441 17.84 4.43 8.63
C LYS A 441 18.86 5.47 9.10
N GLY A 442 19.11 6.52 8.31
CA GLY A 442 20.12 7.53 8.60
C GLY A 442 21.56 7.12 8.22
N ASP A 443 21.76 5.94 7.64
CA ASP A 443 23.05 5.50 7.06
C ASP A 443 23.27 6.18 5.70
N ARG A 444 23.53 7.48 5.75
CA ARG A 444 23.76 8.34 4.57
C ARG A 444 24.99 7.89 3.78
N ALA A 445 26.08 7.55 4.47
CA ALA A 445 27.31 7.08 3.84
C ALA A 445 27.12 5.76 3.09
N GLY A 446 26.42 4.80 3.73
CA GLY A 446 26.13 3.52 3.08
C GLY A 446 25.11 3.63 1.94
N ALA A 447 24.19 4.59 1.99
CA ALA A 447 23.30 4.90 0.87
C ALA A 447 24.07 5.51 -0.30
N ASP A 448 24.97 6.46 -0.03
CA ASP A 448 25.80 7.11 -1.06
C ASP A 448 26.72 6.12 -1.76
N GLU A 449 27.36 5.20 -1.02
CA GLU A 449 28.20 4.14 -1.61
C GLU A 449 27.41 3.30 -2.64
N MET A 450 26.16 2.98 -2.34
CA MET A 450 25.31 2.21 -3.24
C MET A 450 24.82 3.03 -4.43
N ALA A 451 24.53 4.32 -4.23
CA ALA A 451 24.20 5.24 -5.32
C ALA A 451 25.38 5.41 -6.29
N GLN A 452 26.60 5.57 -5.76
CA GLN A 452 27.83 5.65 -6.56
C GLN A 452 28.07 4.38 -7.36
N LYS A 453 27.86 3.19 -6.77
CA LYS A 453 27.95 1.91 -7.49
C LYS A 453 26.95 1.83 -8.64
N ALA A 454 25.72 2.29 -8.42
CA ALA A 454 24.70 2.31 -9.47
C ALA A 454 25.10 3.25 -10.63
N LEU A 455 25.62 4.44 -10.31
CA LEU A 455 26.11 5.41 -11.31
C LEU A 455 27.37 4.94 -12.04
N ALA A 456 28.24 4.17 -11.38
CA ALA A 456 29.39 3.56 -12.04
C ALA A 456 28.99 2.54 -13.11
N VAL A 457 27.84 1.87 -12.93
CA VAL A 457 27.28 0.92 -13.91
C VAL A 457 26.50 1.67 -14.99
N ASN A 458 25.61 2.58 -14.59
CA ASN A 458 24.82 3.41 -15.49
C ASN A 458 24.88 4.87 -15.02
N PRO A 459 25.75 5.70 -15.62
CA PRO A 459 25.88 7.11 -15.28
C PRO A 459 24.63 7.95 -15.52
N ASN A 460 23.64 7.41 -16.25
CA ASN A 460 22.39 8.08 -16.58
C ASN A 460 21.20 7.50 -15.80
N ASN A 461 21.42 6.79 -14.69
CA ASN A 461 20.34 6.23 -13.88
C ASN A 461 19.63 7.34 -13.07
N PRO A 462 18.37 7.71 -13.41
CA PRO A 462 17.68 8.81 -12.75
C PRO A 462 17.42 8.55 -11.26
N GLN A 463 17.29 7.29 -10.85
CA GLN A 463 16.94 6.92 -9.47
C GLN A 463 18.16 7.04 -8.56
N ALA A 464 19.35 6.72 -9.10
CA ALA A 464 20.61 6.94 -8.40
C ALA A 464 20.88 8.45 -8.21
N HIS A 465 20.65 9.28 -9.23
CA HIS A 465 20.73 10.73 -9.11
C HIS A 465 19.72 11.29 -8.09
N TYR A 466 18.48 10.79 -8.12
CA TYR A 466 17.45 11.21 -7.17
C TYR A 466 17.80 10.86 -5.72
N LEU A 467 18.40 9.69 -5.51
CA LEU A 467 18.89 9.28 -4.19
C LEU A 467 20.04 10.17 -3.72
N LYS A 468 21.04 10.44 -4.57
CA LYS A 468 22.16 11.36 -4.24
C LYS A 468 21.67 12.77 -3.93
N ALA A 469 20.70 13.28 -4.68
CA ALA A 469 20.10 14.59 -4.42
C ALA A 469 19.48 14.66 -3.01
N ARG A 470 18.76 13.61 -2.59
CA ARG A 470 18.17 13.52 -1.25
C ARG A 470 19.21 13.37 -0.15
N ILE A 471 20.29 12.62 -0.39
CA ILE A 471 21.44 12.54 0.52
C ILE A 471 22.03 13.94 0.71
N ALA A 472 22.31 14.66 -0.38
CA ALA A 472 22.85 16.01 -0.35
C ALA A 472 21.93 17.01 0.39
N VAL A 473 20.61 16.92 0.20
CA VAL A 473 19.64 17.71 1.00
C VAL A 473 19.79 17.42 2.51
N LEU A 474 19.96 16.15 2.89
CA LEU A 474 20.11 15.75 4.29
C LEU A 474 21.47 16.14 4.89
N ASP A 475 22.50 16.19 4.05
CA ASP A 475 23.85 16.65 4.38
C ASP A 475 23.98 18.18 4.38
N ALA A 476 22.90 18.91 4.07
CA ALA A 476 22.86 20.36 3.95
C ALA A 476 23.85 20.89 2.90
N ASP A 477 24.02 20.15 1.80
CA ASP A 477 24.77 20.53 0.61
C ASP A 477 23.79 20.90 -0.52
N PRO A 478 23.34 22.17 -0.60
CA PRO A 478 22.34 22.59 -1.57
C PRO A 478 22.87 22.59 -3.01
N ASP A 479 24.17 22.81 -3.22
CA ASP A 479 24.76 22.89 -4.56
C ASP A 479 24.75 21.50 -5.21
N SER A 480 25.26 20.49 -4.50
CA SER A 480 25.21 19.09 -4.97
C SER A 480 23.77 18.60 -5.16
N ALA A 481 22.85 18.96 -4.25
CA ALA A 481 21.46 18.57 -4.37
C ALA A 481 20.79 19.16 -5.62
N LEU A 482 21.05 20.44 -5.94
CA LEU A 482 20.53 21.08 -7.15
C LEU A 482 21.05 20.39 -8.42
N ASP A 483 22.35 20.09 -8.47
CA ASP A 483 22.96 19.43 -9.63
C ASP A 483 22.35 18.05 -9.88
N GLU A 484 22.24 17.24 -8.82
CA GLU A 484 21.68 15.90 -8.92
C GLU A 484 20.19 15.92 -9.29
N PHE A 485 19.36 16.80 -8.70
CA PHE A 485 17.96 16.96 -9.09
C PHE A 485 17.81 17.41 -10.55
N ASN A 486 18.71 18.26 -11.06
CA ASN A 486 18.71 18.64 -12.47
C ASN A 486 19.04 17.46 -13.39
N GLN A 487 19.86 16.49 -12.96
CA GLN A 487 20.04 15.25 -13.72
C GLN A 487 18.77 14.41 -13.73
N VAL A 488 18.05 14.33 -12.60
CA VAL A 488 16.77 13.63 -12.54
C VAL A 488 15.76 14.21 -13.53
N LEU A 489 15.63 15.54 -13.62
CA LEU A 489 14.73 16.20 -14.58
C LEU A 489 15.09 15.92 -16.04
N LYS A 490 16.37 15.67 -16.35
CA LYS A 490 16.83 15.34 -17.70
C LYS A 490 16.60 13.88 -18.06
N LEU A 491 16.75 12.98 -17.08
CA LEU A 491 16.86 11.54 -17.30
C LEU A 491 15.57 10.78 -16.98
N SER A 492 14.78 11.25 -16.01
CA SER A 492 13.59 10.55 -15.54
C SER A 492 12.39 10.80 -16.44
N LYS A 493 11.60 9.74 -16.65
CA LYS A 493 10.26 9.80 -17.25
C LYS A 493 9.15 9.43 -16.27
N ASP A 494 9.52 9.04 -15.06
CA ASP A 494 8.55 8.65 -14.02
C ASP A 494 7.85 9.90 -13.48
N PRO A 495 6.51 10.05 -13.66
CA PRO A 495 5.78 11.23 -13.22
C PRO A 495 5.94 11.50 -11.72
N ARG A 496 6.08 10.45 -10.90
CA ARG A 496 6.22 10.61 -9.46
C ARG A 496 7.56 11.22 -9.08
N THR A 497 8.64 10.63 -9.58
CA THR A 497 10.01 11.10 -9.35
C THR A 497 10.18 12.53 -9.84
N LEU A 498 9.60 12.87 -11.00
CA LEU A 498 9.60 14.24 -11.53
C LEU A 498 8.81 15.20 -10.63
N ALA A 499 7.60 14.82 -10.18
CA ALA A 499 6.78 15.66 -9.31
C ALA A 499 7.49 15.95 -7.97
N TRP A 500 8.07 14.92 -7.33
CA TRP A 500 8.83 15.11 -6.09
C TRP A 500 10.13 15.88 -6.30
N THR A 501 10.82 15.69 -7.43
CA THR A 501 12.00 16.48 -7.79
C THR A 501 11.67 17.97 -7.82
N HIS A 502 10.60 18.36 -8.51
CA HIS A 502 10.12 19.74 -8.51
C HIS A 502 9.71 20.23 -7.11
N ILE A 503 9.07 19.38 -6.29
CA ILE A 503 8.75 19.74 -4.90
C ILE A 503 10.02 20.00 -4.07
N TYR A 504 11.04 19.15 -4.19
CA TYR A 504 12.31 19.32 -3.48
C TYR A 504 13.05 20.57 -3.95
N LEU A 505 13.13 20.82 -5.25
CA LEU A 505 13.70 22.06 -5.80
C LEU A 505 12.95 23.29 -5.28
N GLY A 506 11.61 23.26 -5.25
CA GLY A 506 10.80 24.32 -4.68
C GLY A 506 11.12 24.59 -3.21
N ARG A 507 11.27 23.53 -2.41
CA ARG A 507 11.64 23.64 -0.98
C ARG A 507 13.04 24.21 -0.81
N MET A 508 13.99 23.78 -1.65
CA MET A 508 15.36 24.28 -1.61
C MET A 508 15.42 25.78 -1.93
N TYR A 509 14.70 26.24 -2.96
CA TYR A 509 14.62 27.67 -3.28
C TYR A 509 13.93 28.50 -2.18
N ASP A 510 13.01 27.91 -1.42
CA ASP A 510 12.41 28.55 -0.24
C ASP A 510 13.36 28.63 0.96
N THR A 511 14.29 27.66 1.12
CA THR A 511 15.13 27.52 2.33
C THR A 511 16.61 27.85 2.14
N GLN A 512 17.06 28.09 0.90
CA GLN A 512 18.44 28.48 0.63
C GLN A 512 18.80 29.82 1.30
N ARG A 513 20.09 30.10 1.42
CA ARG A 513 20.61 31.30 2.11
C ARG A 513 19.99 32.60 1.58
N GLU A 514 19.75 32.68 0.28
CA GLU A 514 19.05 33.78 -0.39
C GLU A 514 17.77 33.23 -1.04
N PRO A 515 16.63 33.20 -0.35
CA PRO A 515 15.43 32.54 -0.86
C PRO A 515 14.94 33.13 -2.19
N ASP A 516 14.80 32.29 -3.22
CA ASP A 516 14.20 32.68 -4.51
C ASP A 516 12.77 32.17 -4.59
N ARG A 517 11.88 32.91 -3.92
CA ARG A 517 10.46 32.55 -3.83
C ARG A 517 9.78 32.46 -5.20
N PRO A 518 10.04 33.36 -6.17
CA PRO A 518 9.50 33.21 -7.52
C PRO A 518 9.87 31.88 -8.18
N ARG A 519 11.14 31.45 -8.10
CA ARG A 519 11.56 30.13 -8.61
C ARG A 519 10.89 29.00 -7.85
N ALA A 520 10.83 29.07 -6.52
CA ALA A 520 10.15 28.07 -5.71
C ALA A 520 8.69 27.84 -6.14
N ILE A 521 7.95 28.94 -6.37
CA ILE A 521 6.57 28.90 -6.87
C ILE A 521 6.50 28.27 -8.26
N SER A 522 7.45 28.55 -9.14
CA SER A 522 7.52 27.93 -10.47
C SER A 522 7.67 26.41 -10.37
N GLU A 523 8.58 25.94 -9.50
CA GLU A 523 8.80 24.52 -9.30
C GLU A 523 7.57 23.82 -8.71
N TYR A 524 6.88 24.40 -7.72
CA TYR A 524 5.63 23.82 -7.20
C TYR A 524 4.52 23.76 -8.26
N LYS A 525 4.46 24.73 -9.19
CA LYS A 525 3.53 24.66 -10.33
C LYS A 525 3.91 23.55 -11.31
N ALA A 526 5.20 23.37 -11.57
CA ALA A 526 5.70 22.29 -12.42
C ALA A 526 5.36 20.92 -11.82
N ALA A 527 5.50 20.74 -10.51
CA ALA A 527 5.08 19.52 -9.82
C ALA A 527 3.60 19.17 -10.05
N LEU A 528 2.70 20.16 -10.03
CA LEU A 528 1.28 19.95 -10.34
C LEU A 528 1.02 19.67 -11.82
N ALA A 529 1.89 20.14 -12.71
CA ALA A 529 1.78 19.95 -14.15
C ALA A 529 2.27 18.57 -14.62
N VAL A 530 3.15 17.90 -13.86
CA VAL A 530 3.65 16.54 -14.15
C VAL A 530 2.56 15.47 -14.08
N ARG A 531 1.42 15.75 -13.41
CA ARG A 531 0.23 14.88 -13.34
C ARG A 531 0.53 13.46 -12.79
N ASP A 532 1.29 13.36 -11.70
CA ASP A 532 1.52 12.12 -10.92
C ASP A 532 0.22 11.42 -10.41
N ALA A 533 -0.95 12.06 -10.55
CA ALA A 533 -2.27 11.56 -10.11
C ALA A 533 -2.42 11.27 -8.60
N ARG A 534 -1.35 11.37 -7.80
CA ARG A 534 -1.38 11.09 -6.36
C ARG A 534 -1.72 12.31 -5.50
N PRO A 535 -2.46 12.12 -4.39
CA PRO A 535 -2.88 13.22 -3.54
C PRO A 535 -1.73 13.85 -2.75
N ASP A 536 -0.67 13.11 -2.42
CA ASP A 536 0.43 13.58 -1.58
C ASP A 536 1.31 14.62 -2.29
N THR A 537 1.71 14.36 -3.54
CA THR A 537 2.48 15.30 -4.37
C THR A 537 1.66 16.56 -4.65
N LYS A 538 0.37 16.39 -4.95
CA LYS A 538 -0.57 17.51 -5.10
C LYS A 538 -0.66 18.36 -3.82
N LEU A 539 -0.88 17.75 -2.66
CA LEU A 539 -0.99 18.45 -1.38
C LEU A 539 0.32 19.15 -1.02
N ALA A 540 1.46 18.51 -1.22
CA ALA A 540 2.77 19.08 -0.94
C ALA A 540 3.05 20.30 -1.84
N ALA A 541 2.75 20.21 -3.13
CA ALA A 541 2.91 21.32 -4.07
C ALA A 541 1.92 22.47 -3.76
N GLU A 542 0.64 22.18 -3.50
CA GLU A 542 -0.34 23.19 -3.10
C GLU A 542 0.01 23.88 -1.78
N ALA A 543 0.57 23.15 -0.82
CA ALA A 543 1.07 23.72 0.42
C ALA A 543 2.25 24.68 0.17
N GLY A 544 3.20 24.27 -0.66
CA GLY A 544 4.34 25.09 -1.10
C GLY A 544 3.92 26.34 -1.88
N LEU A 545 2.82 26.29 -2.64
CA LEU A 545 2.25 27.48 -3.29
C LEU A 545 1.62 28.46 -2.30
N LYS A 546 0.93 27.95 -1.28
CA LYS A 546 0.24 28.77 -0.27
C LYS A 546 1.21 29.48 0.67
N LYS A 547 2.25 28.79 1.13
CA LYS A 547 3.28 29.38 2.02
C LYS A 547 4.69 28.90 1.65
N PRO A 548 5.73 29.72 1.90
CA PRO A 548 7.11 29.27 1.82
C PRO A 548 7.35 28.05 2.70
N PHE A 549 8.06 27.06 2.17
CA PHE A 549 8.50 25.93 2.96
C PHE A 549 9.49 26.40 4.02
N ALA A 550 9.29 25.95 5.26
CA ALA A 550 10.21 26.18 6.36
C ALA A 550 10.65 24.80 6.86
N ALA A 551 11.95 24.53 6.84
CA ALA A 551 12.48 23.29 7.39
C ALA A 551 12.16 23.22 8.90
N PRO A 552 11.81 22.04 9.43
CA PRO A 552 11.68 21.87 10.88
C PRO A 552 13.00 22.25 11.54
N LYS A 553 12.95 23.13 12.55
CA LYS A 553 14.12 23.45 13.36
C LYS A 553 14.60 22.14 14.00
N ARG A 554 15.77 21.65 13.62
CA ARG A 554 16.47 20.63 14.42
C ARG A 554 16.72 21.29 15.78
N GLU A 555 16.07 20.81 16.83
CA GLU A 555 16.60 21.00 18.17
C GLU A 555 17.94 20.25 18.18
N HIS A 556 19.01 20.96 17.85
CA HIS A 556 20.30 20.58 18.41
C HIS A 556 20.13 20.73 19.91
N SER A 557 20.09 19.61 20.63
CA SER A 557 20.56 19.61 22.00
C SER A 557 22.00 20.10 21.95
N THR A 558 22.20 21.39 22.19
CA THR A 558 23.50 21.96 22.50
C THR A 558 23.89 21.41 23.86
N SER A 559 24.43 20.19 23.88
CA SER A 559 25.09 19.62 25.06
C SER A 559 26.60 19.86 25.05
N ASP A 560 27.13 20.60 24.07
CA ASP A 560 28.59 20.70 23.87
C ASP A 560 29.17 22.11 24.06
N GLU A 561 28.44 23.07 24.64
CA GLU A 561 28.99 24.42 24.91
C GLU A 561 28.68 25.01 26.31
N GLU A 562 28.17 24.23 27.29
CA GLU A 562 28.00 24.71 28.69
C GLU A 562 28.94 24.06 29.74
N ASP A 563 29.90 23.23 29.35
CA ASP A 563 30.89 22.63 30.27
C ASP A 563 32.28 23.29 30.19
N ASN A 564 32.33 24.61 30.36
CA ASN A 564 33.61 25.32 30.56
C ASN A 564 33.50 26.48 31.57
N GLU A 565 32.68 26.34 32.61
CA GLU A 565 32.92 27.09 33.85
C GLU A 565 33.81 26.29 34.80
N PRO A 566 34.87 26.90 35.37
CA PRO A 566 35.75 26.21 36.30
C PRO A 566 34.97 25.85 37.58
N ILE A 567 34.91 24.55 37.86
CA ILE A 567 34.31 23.96 39.06
C ILE A 567 34.87 24.66 40.30
N ASP A 568 34.02 25.32 41.09
CA ASP A 568 34.37 25.86 42.41
C ASP A 568 34.52 24.68 43.41
N PRO A 569 35.74 24.31 43.80
CA PRO A 569 35.98 23.13 44.62
C PRO A 569 35.55 23.33 46.09
N THR A 570 35.01 24.50 46.46
CA THR A 570 34.63 24.80 47.85
C THR A 570 33.14 24.69 48.15
N GLY A 571 32.28 24.45 47.16
CA GLY A 571 30.85 24.13 47.37
C GLY A 571 30.05 25.18 48.16
N LYS A 572 30.51 26.44 48.19
CA LYS A 572 29.87 27.49 48.99
C LYS A 572 28.52 27.92 48.45
N LYS A 573 28.33 27.89 47.13
CA LYS A 573 27.08 28.32 46.47
C LYS A 573 25.89 27.39 46.77
N GLU A 574 26.11 26.09 46.94
CA GLU A 574 25.03 25.14 47.29
C GLU A 574 24.57 25.24 48.76
N LYS A 575 25.46 25.62 49.68
CA LYS A 575 25.12 25.78 51.10
C LYS A 575 24.26 27.01 51.40
N GLU A 576 24.34 28.06 50.58
CA GLU A 576 23.54 29.27 50.77
C GLU A 576 22.11 29.15 50.24
N ALA A 577 21.86 28.21 49.33
CA ALA A 577 20.53 27.93 48.78
C ALA A 577 19.61 27.14 49.74
N TYR A 578 20.17 26.50 50.78
CA TYR A 578 19.42 25.72 51.76
C TYR A 578 19.32 26.45 53.11
N ARG A 579 18.69 27.63 53.13
CA ARG A 579 18.17 28.22 54.36
C ARG A 579 16.64 28.19 54.33
N PRO A 580 15.98 27.51 55.28
CA PRO A 580 14.53 27.46 55.32
C PRO A 580 13.97 28.84 55.71
N LYS A 581 12.91 29.26 55.02
CA LYS A 581 12.01 30.32 55.52
C LYS A 581 10.97 29.71 56.45
#